data_AF-A0A7Y2UED9-F1
#
_entry.id   AF-A0A7Y2UED9-F1
#
_cell.length_a   1.000
_cell.length_b   1.000
_cell.length_c   1.000
_cell.angle_alpha   90.00
_cell.angle_beta   90.00
_cell.angle_gamma   90.00
#
_symmetry.space_group_name_H-M   'P 1'
#
loop_
_entity.id
_entity.type
_entity.pdbx_description
1 polymer ?
#
loop_
_entity_poly.entity_id
_entity_poly.type
_entity_poly.pdbx_seq_one_letter_code
_entity_poly.pdbx_strand_id
1 'polypeptide(L)'
;PELVRRNFVPDIITDQTSAHDLREGYIPAGYSLEEAASLRKSDPEAYDNEVLDSMVVHVRAILDMQSRGAVCFDYGNNLRGQVADFRNMPEAFDFPGFVPAYIRPLFCRGAGPFRWAALSGNPEDIRATDEAILELFPEKPALRRWIEKAQQQISFQGLPARICWLEYGERAKAALKFNELVREGRISAPIVIGRDHLDTGSVASPNRETEAMLDGSDAIADWPLLNAMLNTACGASWVSIHHGGGVGIGYSQHAGMVCVADGSAMADERLQRVLTADPGTGVMRHADAGYQDAIDIANERGVDLPMINGG
;
A
#
# COMPACT_ATOMS: atom_id res chain seq x y z
N PRO A 1 -16.54 6.89 21.06
CA PRO A 1 -17.48 7.72 21.87
C PRO A 1 -17.31 7.62 23.39
N GLU A 2 -17.24 6.41 23.97
CA GLU A 2 -17.12 6.26 25.44
C GLU A 2 -15.82 6.84 26.01
N LEU A 3 -14.69 6.64 25.33
CA LEU A 3 -13.41 7.27 25.71
C LEU A 3 -13.50 8.81 25.73
N VAL A 4 -14.21 9.40 24.77
CA VAL A 4 -14.48 10.85 24.72
C VAL A 4 -15.26 11.30 25.96
N ARG A 5 -16.31 10.56 26.37
CA ARG A 5 -17.10 10.86 27.57
C ARG A 5 -16.28 10.79 28.86
N ARG A 6 -15.32 9.87 28.91
CA ARG A 6 -14.37 9.72 30.03
C ARG A 6 -13.25 10.75 30.02
N ASN A 7 -13.25 11.69 29.08
CA ASN A 7 -12.17 12.66 28.86
C ASN A 7 -10.80 11.99 28.65
N PHE A 8 -10.79 10.79 28.06
CA PHE A 8 -9.56 10.16 27.60
C PHE A 8 -9.25 10.63 26.18
N VAL A 9 -8.06 11.18 25.98
CA VAL A 9 -7.54 11.62 24.68
C VAL A 9 -6.22 10.88 24.45
N PRO A 10 -6.15 9.95 23.47
CA PRO A 10 -4.90 9.29 23.14
C PRO A 10 -3.96 10.26 22.41
N ASP A 11 -2.66 9.94 22.37
CA ASP A 11 -1.70 10.70 21.56
C ASP A 11 -2.00 10.57 20.06
N ILE A 12 -2.43 9.37 19.62
CA ILE A 12 -2.75 9.03 18.23
C ILE A 12 -4.07 8.25 18.18
N ILE A 13 -4.93 8.58 17.21
CA ILE A 13 -6.12 7.78 16.87
C ILE A 13 -6.24 7.61 15.35
N THR A 14 -6.63 6.41 14.96
CA THR A 14 -6.93 6.01 13.59
C THR A 14 -7.93 4.87 13.63
N ASP A 15 -8.49 4.49 12.48
CA ASP A 15 -9.35 3.32 12.35
C ASP A 15 -8.89 2.39 11.21
N GLN A 16 -9.15 1.09 11.38
CA GLN A 16 -8.94 0.08 10.35
C GLN A 16 -10.03 -1.01 10.39
N THR A 17 -11.24 -0.68 10.84
CA THR A 17 -12.41 -1.52 10.54
C THR A 17 -12.55 -1.69 9.03
N SER A 18 -13.30 -2.69 8.57
CA SER A 18 -13.57 -2.87 7.14
C SER A 18 -14.71 -1.94 6.68
N ALA A 19 -14.60 -0.64 6.96
CA ALA A 19 -15.63 0.35 6.65
C ALA A 19 -15.96 0.48 5.15
N HIS A 20 -15.07 0.00 4.28
CA HIS A 20 -15.25 -0.03 2.84
C HIS A 20 -16.39 -0.96 2.37
N ASP A 21 -16.79 -1.91 3.22
CA ASP A 21 -17.88 -2.85 2.96
C ASP A 21 -18.92 -2.74 4.07
N LEU A 22 -20.00 -2.00 3.79
CA LEU A 22 -21.10 -1.79 4.76
C LEU A 22 -21.76 -3.11 5.17
N ARG A 23 -21.77 -4.12 4.28
CA ARG A 23 -22.50 -5.36 4.51
C ARG A 23 -21.71 -6.33 5.36
N GLU A 24 -20.44 -6.54 5.05
CA GLU A 24 -19.67 -7.58 5.74
C GLU A 24 -18.64 -7.02 6.71
N GLY A 25 -18.27 -5.75 6.58
CA GLY A 25 -17.07 -5.20 7.20
C GLY A 25 -17.24 -4.44 8.51
N TYR A 26 -18.46 -4.04 8.87
CA TYR A 26 -18.72 -3.21 10.04
C TYR A 26 -19.96 -3.69 10.80
N ILE A 27 -19.86 -3.77 12.13
CA ILE A 27 -20.98 -4.20 12.98
C ILE A 27 -21.65 -2.95 13.58
N PRO A 28 -22.98 -2.75 13.39
CA PRO A 28 -23.66 -1.61 13.95
C PRO A 28 -23.66 -1.65 15.48
N ALA A 29 -23.59 -0.47 16.11
CA ALA A 29 -23.56 -0.36 17.56
C ALA A 29 -24.85 -0.89 18.18
N GLY A 30 -24.73 -1.62 19.29
CA GLY A 30 -25.89 -2.18 20.01
C GLY A 30 -26.30 -3.59 19.61
N TYR A 31 -25.60 -4.21 18.65
CA TYR A 31 -25.84 -5.58 18.19
C TYR A 31 -24.72 -6.53 18.62
N SER A 32 -25.08 -7.78 18.95
CA SER A 32 -24.16 -8.91 18.93
C SER A 32 -23.78 -9.30 17.50
N LEU A 33 -22.77 -10.16 17.33
CA LEU A 33 -22.39 -10.68 16.00
C LEU A 33 -23.54 -11.48 15.37
N GLU A 34 -24.26 -12.26 16.16
CA GLU A 34 -25.39 -13.08 15.72
C GLU A 34 -26.61 -12.23 15.36
N GLU A 35 -26.91 -11.20 16.16
CA GLU A 35 -28.01 -10.27 15.90
C GLU A 35 -27.74 -9.47 14.63
N ALA A 36 -26.51 -8.96 14.46
CA ALA A 36 -26.06 -8.27 13.26
C ALA A 36 -26.15 -9.16 12.02
N ALA A 37 -25.70 -10.43 12.10
CA ALA A 37 -25.79 -11.39 11.01
C ALA A 37 -27.26 -11.72 10.65
N SER A 38 -28.13 -11.82 11.66
CA SER A 38 -29.56 -12.03 11.45
C SER A 38 -30.18 -10.83 10.71
N LEU A 39 -29.92 -9.60 11.19
CA LEU A 39 -30.41 -8.36 10.57
C LEU A 39 -29.92 -8.22 9.14
N ARG A 40 -28.61 -8.42 8.89
CA ARG A 40 -28.01 -8.37 7.56
C ARG A 40 -28.69 -9.30 6.56
N LYS A 41 -29.16 -10.46 7.00
CA LYS A 41 -29.87 -11.42 6.15
C LYS A 41 -31.35 -11.08 5.99
N SER A 42 -32.02 -10.66 7.06
CA SER A 42 -33.47 -10.42 7.04
C SER A 42 -33.85 -9.08 6.41
N ASP A 43 -33.02 -8.05 6.61
CA ASP A 43 -33.22 -6.70 6.12
C ASP A 43 -31.85 -6.00 5.85
N PRO A 44 -31.23 -6.28 4.70
CA PRO A 44 -29.91 -5.74 4.36
C PRO A 44 -29.89 -4.21 4.27
N GLU A 45 -30.99 -3.57 3.87
CA GLU A 45 -31.05 -2.11 3.75
C GLU A 45 -31.11 -1.44 5.11
N ALA A 46 -31.88 -1.99 6.06
CA ALA A 46 -31.83 -1.54 7.45
C ALA A 46 -30.44 -1.74 8.05
N TYR A 47 -29.79 -2.89 7.78
CA TYR A 47 -28.42 -3.14 8.22
C TYR A 47 -27.42 -2.09 7.72
N ASP A 48 -27.43 -1.82 6.41
CA ASP A 48 -26.52 -0.83 5.79
C ASP A 48 -26.72 0.57 6.42
N ASN A 49 -27.97 0.93 6.74
CA ASN A 49 -28.28 2.20 7.40
C ASN A 49 -27.81 2.27 8.87
N GLU A 50 -28.04 1.22 9.66
CA GLU A 50 -27.57 1.14 11.05
C GLU A 50 -26.03 1.17 11.14
N VAL A 51 -25.35 0.56 10.17
CA VAL A 51 -23.90 0.64 10.02
C VAL A 51 -23.45 2.07 9.75
N LEU A 52 -24.05 2.76 8.78
CA LEU A 52 -23.72 4.15 8.46
C LEU A 52 -23.96 5.10 9.64
N ASP A 53 -25.05 4.90 10.39
CA ASP A 53 -25.33 5.69 11.60
C ASP A 53 -24.28 5.45 12.69
N SER A 54 -23.81 4.20 12.82
CA SER A 54 -22.71 3.85 13.71
C SER A 54 -21.38 4.46 13.28
N MET A 55 -21.11 4.52 11.96
CA MET A 55 -19.93 5.17 11.39
C MET A 55 -19.93 6.69 11.64
N VAL A 56 -21.08 7.36 11.53
CA VAL A 56 -21.21 8.80 11.88
C VAL A 56 -20.79 9.03 13.33
N VAL A 57 -21.28 8.21 14.25
CA VAL A 57 -20.92 8.30 15.67
C VAL A 57 -19.43 8.02 15.90
N HIS A 58 -18.83 7.11 15.13
CA HIS A 58 -17.41 6.81 15.17
C HIS A 58 -16.57 8.02 14.69
N VAL A 59 -16.86 8.55 13.51
CA VAL A 59 -16.18 9.72 12.93
C VAL A 59 -16.25 10.92 13.86
N ARG A 60 -17.44 11.22 14.41
CA ARG A 60 -17.59 12.31 15.41
C ARG A 60 -16.70 12.11 16.62
N ALA A 61 -16.52 10.89 17.10
CA ALA A 61 -15.62 10.63 18.23
C ALA A 61 -14.14 10.86 17.87
N ILE A 62 -13.72 10.56 16.64
CA ILE A 62 -12.37 10.86 16.14
C ILE A 62 -12.15 12.38 16.06
N LEU A 63 -13.11 13.11 15.48
CA LEU A 63 -13.10 14.58 15.41
C LEU A 63 -13.08 15.24 16.79
N ASP A 64 -13.87 14.73 17.74
CA ASP A 64 -13.86 15.20 19.13
C ASP A 64 -12.47 15.01 19.76
N MET A 65 -11.81 13.87 19.54
CA MET A 65 -10.44 13.64 20.04
C MET A 65 -9.41 14.51 19.33
N GLN A 66 -9.57 14.75 18.02
CA GLN A 66 -8.74 15.67 17.24
C GLN A 66 -8.79 17.08 17.83
N SER A 67 -10.00 17.59 18.11
CA SER A 67 -10.21 18.91 18.70
C SER A 67 -9.58 19.07 20.09
N ARG A 68 -9.31 17.96 20.77
CA ARG A 68 -8.66 17.88 22.08
C ARG A 68 -7.15 17.60 21.99
N GLY A 69 -6.59 17.57 20.78
CA GLY A 69 -5.15 17.49 20.53
C GLY A 69 -4.61 16.12 20.14
N ALA A 70 -5.47 15.10 19.93
CA ALA A 70 -5.00 13.83 19.39
C ALA A 70 -4.55 14.00 17.93
N VAL A 71 -3.48 13.30 17.54
CA VAL A 71 -3.11 13.17 16.13
C VAL A 71 -4.07 12.16 15.48
N CYS A 72 -4.88 12.64 14.54
CA CYS A 72 -5.88 11.82 13.85
C CYS A 72 -5.51 11.64 12.38
N PHE A 73 -5.72 10.44 11.85
CA PHE A 73 -5.65 10.18 10.42
C PHE A 73 -6.54 9.00 10.03
N ASP A 74 -6.94 8.95 8.76
CA ASP A 74 -7.62 7.82 8.15
C ASP A 74 -6.60 6.82 7.59
N TYR A 75 -6.82 5.54 7.86
CA TYR A 75 -5.91 4.47 7.45
C TYR A 75 -6.44 3.63 6.29
N GLY A 76 -7.16 4.29 5.38
CA GLY A 76 -7.40 3.77 4.05
C GLY A 76 -8.50 2.72 3.94
N ASN A 77 -9.49 2.80 4.83
CA ASN A 77 -10.68 1.94 4.83
C ASN A 77 -11.96 2.65 4.34
N ASN A 78 -11.84 3.92 3.91
CA ASN A 78 -12.94 4.75 3.42
C ASN A 78 -14.02 5.10 4.46
N LEU A 79 -13.72 5.03 5.77
CA LEU A 79 -14.68 5.44 6.81
C LEU A 79 -15.16 6.89 6.61
N ARG A 80 -14.25 7.81 6.29
CA ARG A 80 -14.59 9.21 6.01
C ARG A 80 -15.46 9.37 4.78
N GLY A 81 -15.10 8.70 3.68
CA GLY A 81 -15.84 8.80 2.42
C GLY A 81 -17.25 8.24 2.53
N GLN A 82 -17.44 7.09 3.18
CA GLN A 82 -18.76 6.52 3.42
C GLN A 82 -19.68 7.50 4.18
N VAL A 83 -19.16 8.11 5.25
CA VAL A 83 -19.93 9.06 6.07
C VAL A 83 -20.18 10.38 5.33
N ALA A 84 -19.18 10.88 4.59
CA ALA A 84 -19.35 12.09 3.78
C ALA A 84 -20.42 11.89 2.69
N ASP A 85 -20.35 10.80 1.93
CA ASP A 85 -21.18 10.57 0.76
C ASP A 85 -22.61 10.12 1.13
N PHE A 86 -22.77 9.19 2.08
CA PHE A 86 -24.07 8.61 2.43
C PHE A 86 -24.79 9.31 3.59
N ARG A 87 -24.09 10.19 4.33
CA ARG A 87 -24.67 10.95 5.45
C ARG A 87 -24.45 12.46 5.33
N ASN A 88 -23.92 12.94 4.20
CA ASN A 88 -23.70 14.35 3.90
C ASN A 88 -22.95 15.08 5.03
N MET A 89 -21.86 14.46 5.49
CA MET A 89 -21.03 14.94 6.59
C MET A 89 -19.61 15.25 6.05
N PRO A 90 -19.42 16.33 5.27
CA PRO A 90 -18.14 16.65 4.66
C PRO A 90 -17.02 16.91 5.67
N GLU A 91 -17.35 17.34 6.89
CA GLU A 91 -16.39 17.50 7.99
C GLU A 91 -15.74 16.17 8.42
N ALA A 92 -16.22 15.01 7.92
CA ALA A 92 -15.51 13.74 8.07
C ALA A 92 -14.08 13.79 7.49
N PHE A 93 -13.82 14.67 6.51
CA PHE A 93 -12.49 14.86 5.92
C PHE A 93 -11.59 15.86 6.68
N ASP A 94 -12.02 16.38 7.84
CA ASP A 94 -11.20 17.30 8.66
C ASP A 94 -9.96 16.62 9.28
N PHE A 95 -9.88 15.29 9.27
CA PHE A 95 -8.64 14.54 9.50
C PHE A 95 -8.16 13.89 8.20
N PRO A 96 -6.85 13.97 7.88
CA PRO A 96 -6.32 13.57 6.58
C PRO A 96 -6.16 12.06 6.45
N GLY A 97 -6.08 11.56 5.22
CA GLY A 97 -5.56 10.22 4.95
C GLY A 97 -4.08 10.09 5.31
N PHE A 98 -3.67 8.89 5.69
CA PHE A 98 -2.28 8.62 6.08
C PHE A 98 -1.28 8.83 4.93
N VAL A 99 -1.70 8.71 3.68
CA VAL A 99 -0.80 8.87 2.53
C VAL A 99 -0.37 10.32 2.32
N PRO A 100 -1.29 11.30 2.14
CA PRO A 100 -0.89 12.70 2.08
C PRO A 100 -0.18 13.16 3.36
N ALA A 101 -0.55 12.63 4.53
CA ALA A 101 0.04 13.04 5.79
C ALA A 101 1.48 12.50 6.03
N TYR A 102 1.77 11.26 5.64
CA TYR A 102 3.00 10.58 6.07
C TYR A 102 3.75 9.79 4.98
N ILE A 103 3.05 9.21 3.99
CA ILE A 103 3.64 8.20 3.10
C ILE A 103 4.07 8.77 1.74
N ARG A 104 3.42 9.83 1.25
CA ARG A 104 3.70 10.37 -0.10
C ARG A 104 5.18 10.71 -0.37
N PRO A 105 5.97 11.23 0.60
CA PRO A 105 7.41 11.43 0.39
C PRO A 105 8.21 10.14 0.11
N LEU A 106 7.71 8.98 0.54
CA LEU A 106 8.28 7.67 0.18
C LEU A 106 7.89 7.30 -1.25
N PHE A 107 6.64 7.52 -1.64
CA PHE A 107 6.17 7.26 -3.01
C PHE A 107 6.91 8.09 -4.05
N CYS A 108 7.24 9.36 -3.76
CA CYS A 108 8.04 10.21 -4.64
C CYS A 108 9.42 9.61 -4.97
N ARG A 109 9.97 8.78 -4.07
CA ARG A 109 11.24 8.06 -4.25
C ARG A 109 11.09 6.66 -4.86
N GLY A 110 9.88 6.28 -5.25
CA GLY A 110 9.55 4.93 -5.71
C GLY A 110 9.52 3.87 -4.60
N ALA A 111 9.55 4.27 -3.32
CA ALA A 111 9.44 3.34 -2.21
C ALA A 111 8.00 2.89 -2.01
N GLY A 112 7.83 1.63 -1.61
CA GLY A 112 6.53 1.02 -1.38
C GLY A 112 6.64 -0.40 -0.83
N PRO A 113 5.53 -1.12 -0.65
CA PRO A 113 5.46 -2.39 0.06
C PRO A 113 5.98 -3.58 -0.76
N PHE A 114 7.22 -3.47 -1.23
CA PHE A 114 7.97 -4.53 -1.91
C PHE A 114 8.15 -5.74 -0.99
N ARG A 115 7.82 -6.92 -1.50
CA ARG A 115 7.81 -8.17 -0.74
C ARG A 115 8.25 -9.35 -1.58
N TRP A 116 8.68 -10.40 -0.90
CA TRP A 116 8.98 -11.66 -1.54
C TRP A 116 8.62 -12.85 -0.64
N ALA A 117 8.45 -14.03 -1.24
CA ALA A 117 8.19 -15.28 -0.54
C ALA A 117 9.02 -16.42 -1.11
N ALA A 118 9.48 -17.30 -0.22
CA ALA A 118 10.28 -18.47 -0.58
C ALA A 118 9.39 -19.66 -0.96
N LEU A 119 9.43 -20.09 -2.23
CA LEU A 119 8.59 -21.21 -2.70
C LEU A 119 9.02 -22.57 -2.13
N SER A 120 10.20 -22.65 -1.52
CA SER A 120 10.67 -23.84 -0.79
C SER A 120 9.87 -24.12 0.48
N GLY A 121 9.23 -23.09 1.07
CA GLY A 121 8.70 -23.16 2.42
C GLY A 121 9.77 -23.10 3.53
N ASN A 122 11.06 -22.98 3.17
CA ASN A 122 12.16 -22.97 4.13
C ASN A 122 12.43 -21.56 4.67
N PRO A 123 12.33 -21.32 6.00
CA PRO A 123 12.59 -20.00 6.58
C PRO A 123 14.04 -19.53 6.43
N GLU A 124 15.01 -20.43 6.26
CA GLU A 124 16.41 -20.06 6.04
C GLU A 124 16.62 -19.37 4.67
N ASP A 125 15.76 -19.61 3.68
CA ASP A 125 15.80 -18.87 2.41
C ASP A 125 15.46 -17.38 2.64
N ILE A 126 14.53 -17.08 3.56
CA ILE A 126 14.26 -15.69 3.95
C ILE A 126 15.44 -15.10 4.73
N ARG A 127 16.11 -15.87 5.59
CA ARG A 127 17.33 -15.39 6.26
C ARG A 127 18.43 -15.04 5.25
N ALA A 128 18.64 -15.88 4.24
CA ALA A 128 19.60 -15.61 3.17
C ALA A 128 19.25 -14.31 2.41
N THR A 129 17.96 -14.06 2.14
CA THR A 129 17.54 -12.78 1.53
C THR A 129 17.68 -11.59 2.48
N ASP A 130 17.43 -11.75 3.79
CA ASP A 130 17.63 -10.69 4.78
C ASP A 130 19.11 -10.30 4.86
N GLU A 131 20.02 -11.27 4.90
CA GLU A 131 21.48 -11.05 4.85
C GLU A 131 21.88 -10.30 3.58
N ALA A 132 21.39 -10.76 2.41
CA ALA A 132 21.67 -10.11 1.13
C ALA A 132 21.19 -8.64 1.11
N ILE A 133 20.02 -8.35 1.69
CA ILE A 133 19.52 -6.98 1.80
C ILE A 133 20.44 -6.11 2.67
N LEU A 134 20.92 -6.64 3.80
CA LEU A 134 21.85 -5.93 4.69
C LEU A 134 23.23 -5.69 4.04
N GLU A 135 23.68 -6.61 3.19
CA GLU A 135 24.92 -6.48 2.41
C GLU A 135 24.78 -5.49 1.25
N LEU A 136 23.62 -5.45 0.58
CA LEU A 136 23.38 -4.58 -0.57
C LEU A 136 23.22 -3.10 -0.21
N PHE A 137 22.72 -2.82 1.00
CA PHE A 137 22.36 -1.48 1.48
C PHE A 137 22.92 -1.20 2.89
N PRO A 138 24.24 -1.37 3.12
CA PRO A 138 24.85 -1.24 4.45
C PRO A 138 24.71 0.18 5.04
N GLU A 139 24.53 1.18 4.18
CA GLU A 139 24.38 2.60 4.53
C GLU A 139 22.97 2.99 5.04
N LYS A 140 21.98 2.09 4.98
CA LYS A 140 20.59 2.38 5.40
C LYS A 140 20.28 1.85 6.82
N PRO A 141 20.58 2.60 7.90
CA PRO A 141 20.39 2.12 9.27
C PRO A 141 18.92 1.86 9.64
N ALA A 142 17.97 2.58 9.02
CA ALA A 142 16.54 2.34 9.22
C ALA A 142 16.10 0.99 8.63
N LEU A 143 16.59 0.65 7.43
CA LEU A 143 16.35 -0.64 6.78
C LEU A 143 16.98 -1.79 7.57
N ARG A 144 18.21 -1.62 8.07
CA ARG A 144 18.83 -2.60 8.98
C ARG A 144 17.96 -2.89 10.20
N ARG A 145 17.54 -1.82 10.89
CA ARG A 145 16.68 -1.92 12.08
C ARG A 145 15.35 -2.60 11.77
N TRP A 146 14.78 -2.34 10.59
CA TRP A 146 13.56 -3.00 10.12
C TRP A 146 13.77 -4.50 9.97
N ILE A 147 14.82 -4.94 9.25
CA ILE A 147 15.12 -6.36 9.04
C ILE A 147 15.36 -7.07 10.38
N GLU A 148 16.19 -6.50 11.25
CA GLU A 148 16.49 -7.08 12.58
C GLU A 148 15.24 -7.24 13.44
N LYS A 149 14.34 -6.24 13.44
CA LYS A 149 13.05 -6.34 14.14
C LYS A 149 12.14 -7.38 13.51
N ALA A 150 12.05 -7.40 12.19
CA ALA A 150 11.20 -8.33 11.47
C ALA A 150 11.63 -9.79 11.71
N GLN A 151 12.93 -10.05 11.83
CA GLN A 151 13.47 -11.37 12.21
C GLN A 151 13.09 -11.78 13.65
N GLN A 152 13.06 -10.82 14.58
CA GLN A 152 12.82 -11.10 16.00
C GLN A 152 11.32 -11.16 16.36
N GLN A 153 10.49 -10.40 15.64
CA GLN A 153 9.12 -10.09 16.07
C GLN A 153 8.04 -10.65 15.13
N ILE A 154 8.38 -10.98 13.88
CA ILE A 154 7.38 -11.46 12.90
C ILE A 154 7.54 -12.97 12.74
N SER A 155 6.48 -13.70 13.09
CA SER A 155 6.34 -15.12 12.80
C SER A 155 5.81 -15.31 11.38
N PHE A 156 6.34 -16.28 10.64
CA PHE A 156 5.87 -16.59 9.30
C PHE A 156 4.47 -17.21 9.31
N GLN A 157 3.71 -16.98 8.24
CA GLN A 157 2.38 -17.56 8.01
C GLN A 157 2.34 -18.15 6.60
N GLY A 158 2.15 -19.47 6.48
CA GLY A 158 2.25 -20.16 5.18
C GLY A 158 3.69 -20.21 4.68
N LEU A 159 3.91 -19.86 3.40
CA LEU A 159 5.26 -19.72 2.86
C LEU A 159 6.01 -18.59 3.60
N PRO A 160 7.25 -18.81 4.06
CA PRO A 160 8.07 -17.75 4.62
C PRO A 160 8.19 -16.59 3.63
N ALA A 161 7.88 -15.38 4.11
CA ALA A 161 7.83 -14.18 3.31
C ALA A 161 8.36 -12.98 4.09
N ARG A 162 8.86 -11.99 3.36
CA ARG A 162 9.37 -10.74 3.93
C ARG A 162 8.80 -9.55 3.18
N ILE A 163 8.41 -8.54 3.93
CA ILE A 163 8.12 -7.19 3.43
C ILE A 163 9.32 -6.30 3.75
N CYS A 164 9.77 -5.50 2.79
CA CYS A 164 10.84 -4.52 2.98
C CYS A 164 10.62 -3.39 1.98
N TRP A 165 10.42 -2.16 2.47
CA TRP A 165 10.19 -1.03 1.59
C TRP A 165 11.51 -0.61 0.93
N LEU A 166 11.56 -0.72 -0.40
CA LEU A 166 12.71 -0.40 -1.24
C LEU A 166 12.33 0.64 -2.31
N GLU A 167 13.21 1.60 -2.54
CA GLU A 167 13.06 2.71 -3.48
C GLU A 167 13.29 2.30 -4.95
N TYR A 168 13.06 3.24 -5.86
CA TYR A 168 13.48 3.12 -7.26
C TYR A 168 14.98 2.83 -7.36
N GLY A 169 15.35 1.84 -8.17
CA GLY A 169 16.71 1.32 -8.30
C GLY A 169 17.05 0.19 -7.32
N GLU A 170 16.58 0.28 -6.07
CA GLU A 170 16.87 -0.71 -5.03
C GLU A 170 16.14 -2.04 -5.27
N ARG A 171 14.90 -1.99 -5.77
CA ARG A 171 14.09 -3.19 -6.06
C ARG A 171 14.75 -4.12 -7.09
N ALA A 172 15.24 -3.56 -8.20
CA ALA A 172 15.94 -4.33 -9.23
C ALA A 172 17.25 -4.93 -8.70
N LYS A 173 18.05 -4.15 -7.94
CA LYS A 173 19.29 -4.61 -7.32
C LYS A 173 19.06 -5.79 -6.37
N ALA A 174 18.05 -5.69 -5.51
CA ALA A 174 17.68 -6.76 -4.57
C ALA A 174 17.23 -8.03 -5.31
N ALA A 175 16.35 -7.89 -6.31
CA ALA A 175 15.83 -9.05 -7.03
C ALA A 175 16.86 -9.78 -7.88
N LEU A 176 17.78 -9.06 -8.53
CA LEU A 176 18.89 -9.69 -9.24
C LEU A 176 19.78 -10.47 -8.26
N LYS A 177 20.03 -9.91 -7.06
CA LYS A 177 20.77 -10.64 -6.03
C LYS A 177 20.03 -11.90 -5.57
N PHE A 178 18.72 -11.83 -5.39
CA PHE A 178 17.93 -13.02 -5.05
C PHE A 178 17.99 -14.08 -6.14
N ASN A 179 17.90 -13.67 -7.42
CA ASN A 179 18.01 -14.58 -8.55
C ASN A 179 19.40 -15.24 -8.64
N GLU A 180 20.47 -14.49 -8.37
CA GLU A 180 21.83 -15.02 -8.24
C GLU A 180 21.90 -16.08 -7.13
N LEU A 181 21.38 -15.79 -5.93
CA LEU A 181 21.41 -16.73 -4.80
C LEU A 181 20.62 -18.01 -5.06
N VAL A 182 19.53 -17.95 -5.82
CA VAL A 182 18.79 -19.14 -6.29
C VAL A 182 19.66 -19.96 -7.25
N ARG A 183 20.32 -19.30 -8.21
CA ARG A 183 21.23 -19.95 -9.18
C ARG A 183 22.41 -20.65 -8.51
N GLU A 184 22.95 -20.04 -7.46
CA GLU A 184 24.05 -20.59 -6.64
C GLU A 184 23.60 -21.71 -5.70
N GLY A 185 22.30 -21.92 -5.52
CA GLY A 185 21.74 -22.87 -4.56
C GLY A 185 21.86 -22.45 -3.10
N ARG A 186 22.21 -21.17 -2.83
CA ARG A 186 22.16 -20.58 -1.47
C ARG A 186 20.73 -20.36 -0.99
N ILE A 187 19.83 -20.11 -1.93
CA ILE A 187 18.38 -20.19 -1.73
C ILE A 187 17.92 -21.49 -2.39
N SER A 188 17.16 -22.29 -1.65
CA SER A 188 16.88 -23.68 -2.01
C SER A 188 15.82 -23.89 -3.11
N ALA A 189 15.01 -22.87 -3.41
CA ALA A 189 14.02 -22.90 -4.49
C ALA A 189 13.76 -21.47 -5.03
N PRO A 190 13.03 -21.29 -6.15
CA PRO A 190 12.71 -19.96 -6.65
C PRO A 190 11.99 -19.06 -5.63
N ILE A 191 12.21 -17.75 -5.76
CA ILE A 191 11.56 -16.71 -4.95
C ILE A 191 10.50 -16.01 -5.80
N VAL A 192 9.30 -15.82 -5.27
CA VAL A 192 8.31 -14.89 -5.86
C VAL A 192 8.51 -13.50 -5.28
N ILE A 193 8.54 -12.50 -6.15
CA ILE A 193 8.81 -11.09 -5.81
C ILE A 193 7.64 -10.25 -6.30
N GLY A 194 6.98 -9.53 -5.39
CA GLY A 194 5.84 -8.70 -5.73
C GLY A 194 5.64 -7.58 -4.73
N ARG A 195 4.40 -7.11 -4.63
CA ARG A 195 4.00 -6.01 -3.74
C ARG A 195 2.49 -6.03 -3.52
N ASP A 196 2.04 -5.12 -2.66
CA ASP A 196 0.63 -4.72 -2.65
C ASP A 196 0.25 -4.00 -3.95
N HIS A 197 -1.05 -3.86 -4.21
CA HIS A 197 -1.56 -2.92 -5.21
C HIS A 197 -1.49 -1.46 -4.73
N LEU A 198 -1.41 -1.23 -3.41
CA LEU A 198 -0.96 0.04 -2.83
C LEU A 198 0.54 0.19 -3.10
N ASP A 199 0.89 0.99 -4.10
CA ASP A 199 2.28 1.37 -4.38
C ASP A 199 2.32 2.66 -5.20
N THR A 200 3.48 3.29 -5.25
CA THR A 200 3.71 4.63 -5.79
C THR A 200 3.09 4.89 -7.17
N GLY A 201 3.09 3.90 -8.08
CA GLY A 201 2.64 4.06 -9.46
C GLY A 201 1.43 3.24 -9.84
N SER A 202 0.83 2.51 -8.91
CA SER A 202 -0.07 1.40 -9.24
C SER A 202 -1.50 1.57 -8.77
N VAL A 203 -1.89 2.75 -8.29
CA VAL A 203 -3.24 2.99 -7.76
C VAL A 203 -3.70 4.42 -8.00
N ALA A 204 -4.98 4.55 -8.33
CA ALA A 204 -5.76 5.78 -8.24
C ALA A 204 -6.87 5.54 -7.21
N SER A 205 -6.90 6.35 -6.16
CA SER A 205 -7.78 6.20 -4.99
C SER A 205 -7.89 7.53 -4.24
N PRO A 206 -8.85 8.40 -4.60
CA PRO A 206 -8.96 9.77 -4.10
C PRO A 206 -9.17 9.90 -2.59
N ASN A 207 -9.67 8.85 -1.93
CA ASN A 207 -9.87 8.84 -0.47
C ASN A 207 -8.72 8.14 0.27
N ARG A 208 -7.61 7.83 -0.42
CA ARG A 208 -6.46 7.12 0.16
C ARG A 208 -5.13 7.50 -0.50
N GLU A 209 -4.62 6.72 -1.46
CA GLU A 209 -3.25 6.91 -1.97
C GLU A 209 -3.06 8.20 -2.76
N THR A 210 -4.09 8.61 -3.49
CA THR A 210 -4.07 9.78 -4.36
C THR A 210 -4.89 10.93 -3.79
N GLU A 211 -5.22 10.90 -2.50
CA GLU A 211 -5.92 11.98 -1.80
C GLU A 211 -5.08 13.27 -1.77
N ALA A 212 -5.63 14.37 -2.26
CA ALA A 212 -4.97 15.68 -2.30
C ALA A 212 -3.63 15.62 -3.03
N MET A 213 -3.63 15.18 -4.30
CA MET A 213 -2.47 15.36 -5.18
C MET A 213 -2.21 16.86 -5.36
N LEU A 214 -0.95 17.25 -5.54
CA LEU A 214 -0.53 18.66 -5.57
C LEU A 214 -1.20 19.45 -6.72
N ASP A 215 -1.44 18.77 -7.84
CA ASP A 215 -2.07 19.29 -9.05
C ASP A 215 -3.58 18.99 -9.14
N GLY A 216 -4.16 18.34 -8.12
CA GLY A 216 -5.56 17.91 -8.12
C GLY A 216 -5.88 16.69 -9.00
N SER A 217 -4.87 15.92 -9.42
CA SER A 217 -5.01 14.72 -10.26
C SER A 217 -5.53 13.47 -9.53
N ASP A 218 -6.17 13.63 -8.37
CA ASP A 218 -6.56 12.58 -7.45
C ASP A 218 -7.28 11.40 -8.12
N ALA A 219 -8.21 11.70 -9.04
CA ALA A 219 -9.08 10.71 -9.68
C ALA A 219 -8.56 10.18 -11.05
N ILE A 220 -7.37 10.60 -11.50
CA ILE A 220 -6.82 10.14 -12.78
C ILE A 220 -6.39 8.67 -12.65
N ALA A 221 -7.12 7.79 -13.32
CA ALA A 221 -6.92 6.34 -13.28
C ALA A 221 -6.10 5.77 -14.46
N ASP A 222 -5.54 6.62 -15.32
CA ASP A 222 -4.66 6.16 -16.40
C ASP A 222 -3.39 5.49 -15.87
N TRP A 223 -2.83 6.02 -14.78
CA TRP A 223 -1.58 5.55 -14.17
C TRP A 223 -1.57 4.07 -13.76
N PRO A 224 -2.54 3.55 -12.97
CA PRO A 224 -2.58 2.13 -12.66
C PRO A 224 -2.75 1.24 -13.90
N LEU A 225 -3.47 1.71 -14.94
CA LEU A 225 -3.63 0.96 -16.19
C LEU A 225 -2.31 0.91 -16.97
N LEU A 226 -1.60 2.03 -17.06
CA LEU A 226 -0.25 2.11 -17.64
C LEU A 226 0.75 1.25 -16.88
N ASN A 227 0.71 1.25 -15.54
CA ASN A 227 1.54 0.38 -14.71
C ASN A 227 1.32 -1.11 -15.06
N ALA A 228 0.06 -1.55 -15.17
CA ALA A 228 -0.25 -2.92 -15.59
C ALA A 228 0.28 -3.23 -16.99
N MET A 229 -0.03 -2.40 -17.98
CA MET A 229 0.41 -2.59 -19.37
C MET A 229 1.94 -2.64 -19.49
N LEU A 230 2.64 -1.74 -18.78
CA LEU A 230 4.09 -1.68 -18.79
C LEU A 230 4.71 -2.90 -18.10
N ASN A 231 4.17 -3.33 -16.96
CA ASN A 231 4.62 -4.55 -16.28
C ASN A 231 4.43 -5.80 -17.15
N THR A 232 3.33 -5.88 -17.91
CA THR A 232 3.12 -6.93 -18.91
C THR A 232 4.20 -6.87 -20.00
N ALA A 233 4.46 -5.69 -20.56
CA ALA A 233 5.47 -5.51 -21.62
C ALA A 233 6.90 -5.79 -21.13
N CYS A 234 7.22 -5.45 -19.88
CA CYS A 234 8.51 -5.73 -19.26
C CYS A 234 8.72 -7.20 -18.87
N GLY A 235 7.66 -8.01 -18.89
CA GLY A 235 7.72 -9.45 -18.67
C GLY A 235 7.52 -9.87 -17.21
N ALA A 236 6.63 -9.23 -16.46
CA ALA A 236 6.18 -9.76 -15.17
C ALA A 236 5.63 -11.19 -15.33
N SER A 237 5.75 -12.02 -14.29
CA SER A 237 5.24 -13.40 -14.34
C SER A 237 3.71 -13.44 -14.32
N TRP A 238 3.09 -12.52 -13.57
CA TRP A 238 1.67 -12.20 -13.74
C TRP A 238 1.40 -10.75 -13.38
N VAL A 239 0.32 -10.22 -13.95
CA VAL A 239 -0.17 -8.85 -13.77
C VAL A 239 -1.67 -8.91 -13.51
N SER A 240 -2.16 -8.03 -12.66
CA SER A 240 -3.57 -7.93 -12.29
C SER A 240 -4.04 -6.48 -12.36
N ILE A 241 -5.30 -6.27 -12.74
CA ILE A 241 -6.00 -4.99 -12.65
C ILE A 241 -7.28 -5.25 -11.85
N HIS A 242 -7.43 -4.55 -10.73
CA HIS A 242 -8.57 -4.69 -9.82
C HIS A 242 -9.24 -3.33 -9.59
N HIS A 243 -10.47 -3.38 -9.09
CA HIS A 243 -11.29 -2.24 -8.76
C HIS A 243 -11.84 -2.37 -7.32
N GLY A 244 -11.83 -1.27 -6.58
CA GLY A 244 -12.44 -1.13 -5.27
C GLY A 244 -11.69 -1.74 -4.09
N GLY A 245 -10.43 -2.16 -4.27
CA GLY A 245 -9.64 -2.74 -3.20
C GLY A 245 -9.38 -1.73 -2.08
N GLY A 246 -9.71 -2.15 -0.86
CA GLY A 246 -9.49 -1.46 0.40
C GLY A 246 -10.38 -0.23 0.68
N VAL A 247 -10.79 0.53 -0.33
CA VAL A 247 -11.74 1.66 -0.17
C VAL A 247 -13.16 1.35 -0.67
N GLY A 248 -13.38 0.18 -1.26
CA GLY A 248 -14.71 -0.29 -1.69
C GLY A 248 -15.01 0.03 -3.15
N ILE A 249 -16.05 -0.63 -3.67
CA ILE A 249 -16.49 -0.50 -5.08
C ILE A 249 -16.77 0.97 -5.40
N GLY A 250 -16.14 1.47 -6.46
CA GLY A 250 -16.32 2.83 -6.99
C GLY A 250 -15.20 3.80 -6.61
N TYR A 251 -14.37 3.46 -5.61
CA TYR A 251 -13.42 4.42 -5.02
C TYR A 251 -11.95 4.18 -5.41
N SER A 252 -11.61 3.09 -6.08
CA SER A 252 -10.23 2.84 -6.52
C SER A 252 -10.09 1.98 -7.77
N GLN A 253 -9.05 2.26 -8.54
CA GLN A 253 -8.53 1.38 -9.61
C GLN A 253 -7.04 1.17 -9.39
N HIS A 254 -6.58 -0.09 -9.44
CA HIS A 254 -5.20 -0.40 -9.11
C HIS A 254 -4.66 -1.68 -9.71
N ALA A 255 -3.35 -1.73 -9.91
CA ALA A 255 -2.63 -2.81 -10.56
C ALA A 255 -1.64 -3.52 -9.63
N GLY A 256 -1.50 -4.82 -9.84
CA GLY A 256 -0.53 -5.67 -9.18
C GLY A 256 0.41 -6.30 -10.19
N MET A 257 1.63 -6.59 -9.76
CA MET A 257 2.59 -7.36 -10.54
C MET A 257 3.38 -8.29 -9.61
N VAL A 258 3.78 -9.44 -10.15
CA VAL A 258 4.72 -10.33 -9.49
C VAL A 258 5.66 -10.94 -10.52
N CYS A 259 6.92 -11.11 -10.14
CA CYS A 259 7.97 -11.79 -10.88
C CYS A 259 8.46 -13.02 -10.13
N VAL A 260 9.02 -13.98 -10.87
CA VAL A 260 9.68 -15.16 -10.30
C VAL A 260 11.18 -15.03 -10.55
N ALA A 261 11.97 -15.14 -9.48
CA ALA A 261 13.41 -15.31 -9.53
C ALA A 261 13.74 -16.80 -9.43
N ASP A 262 13.95 -17.45 -10.58
CA ASP A 262 14.17 -18.90 -10.71
C ASP A 262 15.64 -19.30 -10.94
N GLY A 263 16.56 -18.34 -10.87
CA GLY A 263 17.99 -18.51 -11.11
C GLY A 263 18.41 -18.41 -12.57
N SER A 264 17.47 -18.37 -13.52
CA SER A 264 17.78 -18.31 -14.95
C SER A 264 18.27 -16.93 -15.40
N ALA A 265 19.04 -16.89 -16.48
CA ALA A 265 19.44 -15.65 -17.14
C ALA A 265 18.23 -14.90 -17.74
N MET A 266 17.19 -15.62 -18.17
CA MET A 266 15.94 -15.01 -18.62
C MET A 266 15.25 -14.26 -17.48
N ALA A 267 15.27 -14.82 -16.26
CA ALA A 267 14.74 -14.12 -15.09
C ALA A 267 15.54 -12.85 -14.77
N ASP A 268 16.86 -12.83 -14.91
CA ASP A 268 17.65 -11.60 -14.72
C ASP A 268 17.15 -10.45 -15.61
N GLU A 269 16.97 -10.69 -16.91
CA GLU A 269 16.50 -9.65 -17.84
C GLU A 269 15.09 -9.17 -17.52
N ARG A 270 14.20 -10.07 -17.08
CA ARG A 270 12.81 -9.74 -16.73
C ARG A 270 12.76 -8.96 -15.41
N LEU A 271 13.49 -9.41 -14.39
CA LEU A 271 13.58 -8.75 -13.10
C LEU A 271 14.15 -7.35 -13.22
N GLN A 272 15.24 -7.18 -13.98
CA GLN A 272 15.83 -5.86 -14.22
C GLN A 272 14.79 -4.92 -14.87
N ARG A 273 14.09 -5.36 -15.93
CA ARG A 273 13.10 -4.53 -16.62
C ARG A 273 11.90 -4.20 -15.73
N VAL A 274 11.24 -5.22 -15.18
CA VAL A 274 10.01 -5.03 -14.40
C VAL A 274 10.26 -4.22 -13.14
N LEU A 275 11.33 -4.52 -12.39
CA LEU A 275 11.61 -3.85 -11.12
C LEU A 275 12.32 -2.50 -11.27
N THR A 276 12.64 -2.11 -12.51
CA THR A 276 12.93 -0.73 -12.87
C THR A 276 11.65 -0.01 -13.25
N ALA A 277 10.86 -0.59 -14.17
CA ALA A 277 9.66 0.04 -14.70
C ALA A 277 8.58 0.26 -13.63
N ASP A 278 8.31 -0.73 -12.78
CA ASP A 278 7.23 -0.69 -11.80
C ASP A 278 7.34 0.46 -10.77
N PRO A 279 8.44 0.60 -9.99
CA PRO A 279 8.63 1.79 -9.16
C PRO A 279 8.85 3.05 -10.01
N GLY A 280 9.37 2.91 -11.23
CA GLY A 280 9.61 4.01 -12.17
C GLY A 280 8.32 4.71 -12.57
N THR A 281 7.21 3.98 -12.78
CA THR A 281 5.91 4.62 -13.06
C THR A 281 5.40 5.45 -11.89
N GLY A 282 5.79 5.10 -10.67
CA GLY A 282 5.45 5.88 -9.49
C GLY A 282 6.24 7.17 -9.35
N VAL A 283 7.55 7.13 -9.62
CA VAL A 283 8.38 8.35 -9.75
C VAL A 283 7.84 9.24 -10.86
N MET A 284 7.56 8.66 -12.05
CA MET A 284 6.95 9.36 -13.18
C MET A 284 5.65 10.07 -12.79
N ARG A 285 4.70 9.34 -12.18
CA ARG A 285 3.38 9.88 -11.80
C ARG A 285 3.49 11.05 -10.82
N HIS A 286 4.36 10.94 -9.82
CA HIS A 286 4.52 12.00 -8.82
C HIS A 286 5.32 13.18 -9.37
N ALA A 287 6.28 12.95 -10.27
CA ALA A 287 6.98 14.03 -10.94
C ALA A 287 6.04 14.82 -11.87
N ASP A 288 5.16 14.12 -12.61
CA ASP A 288 4.10 14.71 -13.44
C ASP A 288 3.16 15.61 -12.61
N ALA A 289 2.74 15.14 -11.43
CA ALA A 289 1.95 15.93 -10.48
C ALA A 289 2.71 17.09 -9.81
N GLY A 290 3.99 17.32 -10.15
CA GLY A 290 4.78 18.46 -9.70
C GLY A 290 5.52 18.28 -8.37
N TYR A 291 5.63 17.06 -7.82
CA TYR A 291 6.39 16.84 -6.59
C TYR A 291 7.90 16.92 -6.85
N GLN A 292 8.56 17.93 -6.26
CA GLN A 292 10.00 18.18 -6.47
C GLN A 292 10.87 16.97 -6.11
N ASP A 293 10.59 16.29 -5.00
CA ASP A 293 11.31 15.07 -4.60
C ASP A 293 11.28 13.99 -5.70
N ALA A 294 10.18 13.85 -6.44
CA ALA A 294 10.06 12.87 -7.51
C ALA A 294 10.82 13.31 -8.77
N ILE A 295 10.80 14.61 -9.08
CA ILE A 295 11.59 15.20 -10.18
C ILE A 295 13.09 15.02 -9.91
N ASP A 296 13.52 15.28 -8.67
CA ASP A 296 14.92 15.13 -8.25
C ASP A 296 15.37 13.67 -8.37
N ILE A 297 14.54 12.71 -7.92
CA ILE A 297 14.83 11.28 -8.06
C ILE A 297 14.88 10.84 -9.53
N ALA A 298 13.97 11.35 -10.37
CA ALA A 298 13.99 11.07 -11.79
C ALA A 298 15.31 11.52 -12.43
N ASN A 299 15.78 12.72 -12.09
CA ASN A 299 17.04 13.28 -12.58
C ASN A 299 18.28 12.57 -12.01
N GLU A 300 18.30 12.28 -10.70
CA GLU A 300 19.41 11.61 -10.02
C GLU A 300 19.61 10.18 -10.53
N ARG A 301 18.51 9.45 -10.72
CA ARG A 301 18.53 8.00 -11.00
C ARG A 301 18.18 7.63 -12.43
N GLY A 302 17.99 8.63 -13.30
CA GLY A 302 17.86 8.45 -14.75
C GLY A 302 16.51 7.86 -15.19
N VAL A 303 15.41 8.28 -14.57
CA VAL A 303 14.07 8.01 -15.11
C VAL A 303 13.86 8.93 -16.31
N ASP A 304 13.67 8.36 -17.50
CA ASP A 304 13.43 9.11 -18.74
C ASP A 304 11.99 9.64 -18.79
N LEU A 305 11.83 10.95 -18.60
CA LEU A 305 10.56 11.67 -18.52
C LEU A 305 10.52 12.76 -19.61
N PRO A 306 9.94 12.48 -20.80
CA PRO A 306 10.04 13.36 -21.98
C PRO A 306 9.63 14.82 -21.76
N MET A 307 8.65 15.08 -20.88
CA MET A 307 8.14 16.42 -20.61
C MET A 307 8.87 17.15 -19.48
N ILE A 308 9.75 16.46 -18.75
CA ILE A 308 10.41 16.96 -17.53
C ILE A 308 11.93 17.05 -17.70
N ASN A 309 12.56 15.98 -18.18
CA ASN A 309 14.01 15.89 -18.37
C ASN A 309 14.42 15.43 -19.78
N GLY A 310 13.46 15.30 -20.69
CA GLY A 310 13.71 15.21 -22.12
C GLY A 310 14.21 16.55 -22.65
N GLY A 311 15.47 16.59 -23.09
CA GLY A 311 16.06 17.73 -23.81
C GLY A 311 15.51 17.89 -25.22
#